data_AF-A0A520ZWW2-F1
#
_entry.id   AF-A0A520ZWW2-F1
#
_cell.length_a   1.000
_cell.length_b   1.000
_cell.length_c   1.000
_cell.angle_alpha   90.00
_cell.angle_beta   90.00
_cell.angle_gamma   90.00
#
_symmetry.space_group_name_H-M   'P 1'
#
loop_
_entity.id
_entity.type
_entity.pdbx_description
1 polymer ?
#
loop_
_entity_poly.entity_id
_entity_poly.type
_entity_poly.pdbx_seq_one_letter_code
_entity_poly.pdbx_strand_id
1 'polypeptide(L)'
;MLNRSKVRVVCTFLTIFIMVVCAPLTVKGEEQPAADTVATEEQNLDLIDAYKWSNLLPKELIDLQIDIESLADISNLEEEFADIGDLVEELEWDSVSLKSTPNLTFYAINTFEAKINKLNIRLNRINGPLQKNINELEAWHDRWAELEKKLQQISIRLDSEFESSDTFPEFYLLTDIINNGKKLINFHLRANLLAGHEIGKIQTRIYSLSVIGDELIREMTATETQQTSPSMLSADFYRQVDRANIQTGLQNVKLFLKNQLTHGIQNLRFVAIGLLVILGLVIPISMSRKLVKPFSTWSSFANRPVATSLFVFCLGFISYTTVSTFVALPQDWETLIYLPLFLSVAVFSDNICSTRWQTILLRQLLLYIGLTVMLA
;
A
#
# COMPACT_ATOMS: atom_id res chain seq x y z
N MET A 1 -6.46 -29.10 -45.53
CA MET A 1 -6.86 -29.43 -44.16
C MET A 1 -7.58 -28.23 -43.55
N LEU A 2 -8.83 -28.45 -43.16
CA LEU A 2 -9.79 -27.48 -42.65
C LEU A 2 -9.38 -26.94 -41.25
N ASN A 3 -9.55 -25.64 -41.07
CA ASN A 3 -10.43 -25.00 -40.07
C ASN A 3 -10.38 -25.49 -38.60
N ARG A 4 -10.00 -24.61 -37.66
CA ARG A 4 -10.58 -24.42 -36.30
C ARG A 4 -9.59 -23.68 -35.37
N SER A 5 -9.59 -22.35 -35.37
CA SER A 5 -9.20 -21.62 -34.14
C SER A 5 -9.84 -20.23 -33.98
N LYS A 6 -10.61 -19.75 -34.98
CA LYS A 6 -11.38 -18.49 -34.88
C LYS A 6 -12.81 -18.65 -34.34
N VAL A 7 -13.11 -19.72 -33.59
CA VAL A 7 -14.49 -20.02 -33.10
C VAL A 7 -14.65 -19.80 -31.58
N ARG A 8 -13.60 -19.48 -30.82
CA ARG A 8 -13.72 -19.28 -29.36
C ARG A 8 -14.05 -17.85 -28.89
N VAL A 9 -14.22 -16.89 -29.81
CA VAL A 9 -14.57 -15.49 -29.45
C VAL A 9 -16.05 -15.16 -29.75
N VAL A 10 -16.81 -16.09 -30.33
CA VAL A 10 -18.23 -15.85 -30.72
C VAL A 10 -19.23 -16.63 -29.82
N CYS A 11 -18.75 -17.53 -28.95
CA CYS A 11 -19.62 -18.29 -28.04
C CYS A 11 -20.01 -17.56 -26.74
N THR A 12 -19.52 -16.35 -26.48
CA THR A 12 -19.85 -15.56 -25.28
C THR A 12 -20.95 -14.52 -25.49
N PHE A 13 -21.52 -14.39 -26.70
CA PHE A 13 -22.61 -13.44 -26.97
C PHE A 13 -23.97 -14.09 -27.27
N LEU A 14 -24.05 -15.43 -27.30
CA LEU A 14 -25.28 -16.15 -27.70
C LEU A 14 -26.17 -16.60 -26.52
N THR A 15 -25.76 -16.35 -25.27
CA THR A 15 -26.56 -16.74 -24.07
C THR A 15 -27.33 -15.59 -23.43
N ILE A 16 -27.23 -14.36 -23.94
CA ILE A 16 -27.93 -13.18 -23.39
C ILE A 16 -29.20 -12.83 -24.19
N PHE A 17 -29.49 -13.50 -25.31
CA PHE A 17 -30.59 -13.11 -26.20
C PHE A 17 -31.88 -13.97 -26.09
N ILE A 18 -31.97 -14.90 -25.13
CA ILE A 18 -33.13 -15.81 -25.00
C ILE A 18 -34.08 -15.42 -23.85
N MET A 19 -33.89 -14.26 -23.19
CA MET A 19 -34.74 -13.87 -22.04
C MET A 19 -35.55 -12.57 -22.22
N VAL A 20 -35.91 -12.18 -23.45
CA VAL A 20 -36.71 -10.94 -23.70
C VAL A 20 -37.88 -11.11 -24.69
N VAL A 21 -38.13 -12.30 -25.24
CA VAL A 21 -39.25 -12.49 -26.20
C VAL A 21 -40.21 -13.58 -25.74
N CYS A 22 -40.93 -13.30 -24.66
CA CYS A 22 -42.18 -13.98 -24.29
C CYS A 22 -43.08 -12.99 -23.55
N ALA A 23 -43.52 -11.94 -24.26
CA ALA A 23 -44.68 -11.16 -23.87
C ALA A 23 -45.90 -11.77 -24.59
N PRO A 24 -46.94 -12.25 -23.89
CA PRO A 24 -48.21 -12.50 -24.54
C PRO A 24 -48.87 -11.16 -24.85
N LEU A 25 -49.11 -10.93 -26.15
CA LEU A 25 -50.07 -9.94 -26.63
C LEU A 25 -51.47 -10.46 -26.30
N THR A 26 -52.08 -9.94 -25.24
CA THR A 26 -53.49 -10.16 -24.93
C THR A 26 -54.32 -9.15 -25.70
N VAL A 27 -55.23 -9.68 -26.52
CA VAL A 27 -56.19 -8.97 -27.37
C VAL A 27 -57.20 -8.21 -26.52
N LYS A 28 -57.38 -6.92 -26.84
CA LYS A 28 -58.41 -6.04 -26.29
C LYS A 28 -59.74 -6.37 -26.98
N GLY A 29 -60.67 -6.95 -26.24
CA GLY A 29 -62.08 -7.09 -26.61
C GLY A 29 -62.91 -6.23 -25.64
N GLU A 30 -63.69 -5.33 -26.23
CA GLU A 30 -64.49 -4.30 -25.56
C GLU A 30 -65.88 -4.87 -25.25
N GLU A 31 -66.30 -4.86 -23.99
CA GLU A 31 -67.72 -4.86 -23.61
C GLU A 31 -67.87 -4.35 -22.15
N GLN A 32 -68.62 -3.27 -22.01
CA GLN A 32 -69.17 -2.71 -20.76
C GLN A 32 -70.71 -2.81 -20.94
N PRO A 33 -71.58 -2.85 -19.90
CA PRO A 33 -71.33 -2.36 -18.54
C PRO A 33 -71.99 -3.18 -17.40
N ALA A 34 -71.47 -3.04 -16.17
CA ALA A 34 -72.29 -3.07 -14.95
C ALA A 34 -71.55 -2.41 -13.79
N ALA A 35 -72.32 -1.78 -12.91
CA ALA A 35 -71.94 -0.89 -11.83
C ALA A 35 -71.14 -1.55 -10.69
N ASP A 36 -70.46 -0.69 -9.93
CA ASP A 36 -69.96 -0.87 -8.56
C ASP A 36 -68.79 -1.83 -8.34
N THR A 37 -67.55 -1.31 -8.39
CA THR A 37 -66.40 -1.68 -7.51
C THR A 37 -65.16 -0.89 -7.90
N VAL A 38 -64.95 0.29 -7.31
CA VAL A 38 -63.69 1.07 -7.43
C VAL A 38 -62.78 0.85 -6.21
N ALA A 39 -63.24 0.16 -5.17
CA ALA A 39 -62.46 -0.03 -3.94
C ALA A 39 -61.47 -1.22 -3.97
N THR A 40 -61.50 -2.11 -4.97
CA THR A 40 -60.89 -3.45 -4.82
C THR A 40 -59.50 -3.62 -5.45
N GLU A 41 -59.12 -2.83 -6.46
CA GLU A 41 -57.80 -2.99 -7.12
C GLU A 41 -56.66 -2.29 -6.39
N GLU A 42 -56.85 -1.05 -5.93
CA GLU A 42 -55.84 -0.33 -5.13
C GLU A 42 -55.59 -1.02 -3.78
N GLN A 43 -56.66 -1.46 -3.10
CA GLN A 43 -56.57 -2.23 -1.85
C GLN A 43 -55.80 -3.54 -2.00
N ASN A 44 -55.91 -4.22 -3.16
CA ASN A 44 -55.18 -5.47 -3.40
C ASN A 44 -53.69 -5.22 -3.62
N LEU A 45 -53.32 -4.13 -4.31
CA LEU A 45 -51.93 -3.74 -4.52
C LEU A 45 -51.22 -3.43 -3.20
N ASP A 46 -51.88 -2.69 -2.30
CA ASP A 46 -51.28 -2.27 -1.04
C ASP A 46 -51.08 -3.42 -0.03
N LEU A 47 -52.00 -4.41 -0.01
CA LEU A 47 -51.81 -5.66 0.75
C LEU A 47 -50.70 -6.55 0.18
N ILE A 48 -50.60 -6.66 -1.14
CA ILE A 48 -49.52 -7.41 -1.80
C ILE A 48 -48.17 -6.77 -1.47
N ASP A 49 -48.09 -5.44 -1.47
CA ASP A 49 -46.88 -4.72 -1.08
C ASP A 49 -46.55 -4.96 0.40
N ALA A 50 -47.50 -4.87 1.32
CA ALA A 50 -47.27 -5.17 2.74
C ALA A 50 -46.70 -6.59 2.96
N TYR A 51 -47.26 -7.60 2.28
CA TYR A 51 -46.79 -8.99 2.35
C TYR A 51 -45.40 -9.19 1.73
N LYS A 52 -45.11 -8.49 0.62
CA LYS A 52 -43.79 -8.51 -0.01
C LYS A 52 -42.72 -7.94 0.92
N TRP A 53 -43.03 -6.84 1.61
CA TRP A 53 -42.13 -6.23 2.59
C TRP A 53 -41.90 -7.12 3.81
N SER A 54 -42.92 -7.86 4.24
CA SER A 54 -42.81 -8.82 5.35
C SER A 54 -41.79 -9.95 5.10
N ASN A 55 -41.52 -10.28 3.84
CA ASN A 55 -40.50 -11.28 3.48
C ASN A 55 -39.17 -10.64 3.09
N LEU A 56 -39.20 -9.47 2.46
CA LEU A 56 -38.01 -8.77 1.98
C LEU A 56 -37.16 -8.24 3.13
N LEU A 57 -37.78 -7.57 4.10
CA LEU A 57 -37.06 -6.80 5.10
C LEU A 57 -36.30 -7.65 6.14
N PRO A 58 -36.85 -8.78 6.63
CA PRO A 58 -36.07 -9.73 7.44
C PRO A 58 -34.88 -10.31 6.68
N LYS A 59 -35.05 -10.62 5.39
CA LYS A 59 -33.95 -11.11 4.55
C LYS A 59 -32.85 -10.06 4.41
N GLU A 60 -33.22 -8.82 4.09
CA GLU A 60 -32.26 -7.71 3.99
C GLU A 60 -31.52 -7.46 5.32
N LEU A 61 -32.16 -7.68 6.48
CA LEU A 61 -31.48 -7.63 7.78
C LEU A 61 -30.43 -8.73 7.93
N ILE A 62 -30.75 -9.96 7.52
CA ILE A 62 -29.80 -11.08 7.56
C ILE A 62 -28.64 -10.82 6.62
N ASP A 63 -28.92 -10.38 5.38
CA ASP A 63 -27.90 -10.04 4.40
C ASP A 63 -27.00 -8.91 4.95
N LEU A 64 -27.57 -7.87 5.59
CA LEU A 64 -26.82 -6.81 6.27
C LEU A 64 -25.91 -7.35 7.38
N GLN A 65 -26.39 -8.29 8.21
CA GLN A 65 -25.58 -8.87 9.29
C GLN A 65 -24.37 -9.61 8.72
N ILE A 66 -24.57 -10.41 7.68
CA ILE A 66 -23.51 -11.14 6.97
C ILE A 66 -22.51 -10.17 6.35
N ASP A 67 -23.01 -9.13 5.68
CA ASP A 67 -22.17 -8.13 5.02
C ASP A 67 -21.33 -7.36 6.05
N ILE A 68 -21.90 -7.01 7.22
CA ILE A 68 -21.18 -6.35 8.31
C ILE A 68 -20.09 -7.27 8.90
N GLU A 69 -20.38 -8.55 9.09
CA GLU A 69 -19.37 -9.53 9.54
C GLU A 69 -18.23 -9.71 8.52
N SER A 70 -18.48 -9.41 7.24
CA SER A 70 -17.47 -9.47 6.18
C SER A 70 -16.57 -8.23 6.08
N LEU A 71 -16.89 -7.15 6.81
CA LEU A 71 -16.07 -5.94 6.84
C LEU A 71 -14.67 -6.24 7.38
N ALA A 72 -13.70 -5.38 7.03
CA ALA A 72 -12.36 -5.51 7.56
C ALA A 72 -12.38 -5.38 9.10
N ASP A 73 -11.74 -6.32 9.79
CA ASP A 73 -11.65 -6.33 11.25
C ASP A 73 -10.88 -5.11 11.75
N ILE A 74 -11.52 -4.36 12.65
CA ILE A 74 -10.96 -3.16 13.28
C ILE A 74 -10.64 -3.38 14.78
N SER A 75 -10.76 -4.60 15.28
CA SER A 75 -10.63 -4.91 16.72
C SER A 75 -9.23 -4.61 17.28
N ASN A 76 -8.19 -4.74 16.44
CA ASN A 76 -6.80 -4.52 16.85
C ASN A 76 -6.30 -3.09 16.57
N LEU A 77 -7.16 -2.19 16.08
CA LEU A 77 -6.72 -0.84 15.71
C LEU A 77 -6.22 -0.02 16.89
N GLU A 78 -6.77 -0.23 18.09
CA GLU A 78 -6.35 0.50 19.28
C GLU A 78 -4.88 0.23 19.63
N GLU A 79 -4.44 -1.03 19.54
CA GLU A 79 -3.05 -1.42 19.74
C GLU A 79 -2.16 -0.89 18.61
N GLU A 80 -2.59 -1.02 17.33
CA GLU A 80 -1.83 -0.46 16.20
C GLU A 80 -1.69 1.07 16.28
N PHE A 81 -2.69 1.79 16.79
CA PHE A 81 -2.61 3.23 16.99
C PHE A 81 -1.69 3.62 18.14
N ALA A 82 -1.68 2.87 19.24
CA ALA A 82 -0.75 3.09 20.34
C ALA A 82 0.70 2.90 19.87
N ASP A 83 0.98 1.80 19.16
CA ASP A 83 2.31 1.52 18.60
C ASP A 83 2.79 2.61 17.62
N ILE A 84 1.90 3.09 16.74
CA ILE A 84 2.23 4.20 15.83
C ILE A 84 2.41 5.50 16.61
N GLY A 85 1.59 5.74 17.64
CA GLY A 85 1.66 6.91 18.51
C GLY A 85 3.02 7.03 19.22
N ASP A 86 3.51 5.92 19.77
CA ASP A 86 4.82 5.85 20.44
C ASP A 86 5.97 6.14 19.47
N LEU A 87 5.92 5.60 18.24
CA LEU A 87 6.92 5.86 17.22
C LEU A 87 6.89 7.32 16.72
N VAL A 88 5.71 7.93 16.65
CA VAL A 88 5.59 9.36 16.32
C VAL A 88 6.18 10.21 17.44
N GLU A 89 5.95 9.87 18.71
CA GLU A 89 6.55 10.58 19.85
C GLU A 89 8.07 10.43 19.87
N GLU A 90 8.61 9.24 19.62
CA GLU A 90 10.06 9.03 19.44
C GLU A 90 10.62 9.95 18.36
N LEU A 91 9.94 10.06 17.21
CA LEU A 91 10.36 10.94 16.13
C LEU A 91 10.24 12.42 16.47
N GLU A 92 9.23 12.82 17.23
CA GLU A 92 9.13 14.20 17.73
C GLU A 92 10.36 14.54 18.58
N TRP A 93 10.81 13.63 19.46
CA TRP A 93 12.06 13.79 20.20
C TRP A 93 13.30 13.80 19.31
N ASP A 94 13.40 12.89 18.34
CA ASP A 94 14.48 12.87 17.35
C ASP A 94 14.56 14.21 16.61
N SER A 95 13.41 14.80 16.24
CA SER A 95 13.35 16.07 15.51
C SER A 95 13.92 17.24 16.31
N VAL A 96 13.66 17.30 17.63
CA VAL A 96 14.21 18.31 18.54
C VAL A 96 15.71 18.15 18.70
N SER A 97 16.16 16.89 18.83
CA SER A 97 17.59 16.54 18.91
C SER A 97 18.34 16.95 17.63
N LEU A 98 17.76 16.67 16.46
CA LEU A 98 18.33 17.04 15.16
C LEU A 98 18.42 18.54 14.99
N LYS A 99 17.36 19.31 15.30
CA LYS A 99 17.39 20.79 15.27
C LYS A 99 18.45 21.39 16.18
N SER A 100 18.79 20.71 17.28
CA SER A 100 19.76 21.20 18.27
C SER A 100 21.20 20.75 17.96
N THR A 101 21.41 19.94 16.92
CA THR A 101 22.71 19.36 16.60
C THR A 101 23.54 20.33 15.75
N PRO A 102 24.67 20.86 16.26
CA PRO A 102 25.46 21.87 15.55
C PRO A 102 26.16 21.35 14.28
N ASN A 103 26.30 20.03 14.14
CA ASN A 103 26.86 19.36 12.96
C ASN A 103 25.84 18.37 12.40
N LEU A 104 24.71 18.88 11.94
CA LEU A 104 23.66 18.08 11.31
C LEU A 104 24.25 17.39 10.06
N THR A 105 24.07 16.06 9.95
CA THR A 105 24.59 15.28 8.82
C THR A 105 23.46 14.88 7.89
N PHE A 106 23.73 14.83 6.58
CA PHE A 106 22.75 14.43 5.58
C PHE A 106 22.18 13.03 5.87
N TYR A 107 23.05 12.11 6.33
CA TYR A 107 22.65 10.79 6.82
C TYR A 107 21.60 10.83 7.95
N ALA A 108 21.76 11.74 8.92
CA ALA A 108 20.82 11.87 10.04
C ALA A 108 19.45 12.37 9.56
N ILE A 109 19.42 13.32 8.61
CA ILE A 109 18.18 13.81 8.01
C ILE A 109 17.50 12.70 7.18
N ASN A 110 18.25 11.99 6.33
CA ASN A 110 17.70 10.89 5.53
C ASN A 110 17.15 9.75 6.40
N THR A 111 17.83 9.45 7.51
CA THR A 111 17.36 8.44 8.47
C THR A 111 16.03 8.88 9.09
N PHE A 112 15.90 10.16 9.42
CA PHE A 112 14.67 10.75 9.95
C PHE A 112 13.52 10.71 8.92
N GLU A 113 13.76 11.12 7.68
CA GLU A 113 12.76 11.05 6.60
C GLU A 113 12.32 9.62 6.30
N ALA A 114 13.24 8.67 6.27
CA ALA A 114 12.93 7.26 6.05
C ALA A 114 12.04 6.70 7.16
N LYS A 115 12.27 7.08 8.43
CA LYS A 115 11.38 6.72 9.54
C LYS A 115 9.98 7.32 9.38
N ILE A 116 9.87 8.60 8.97
CA ILE A 116 8.58 9.26 8.68
C ILE A 116 7.83 8.53 7.55
N ASN A 117 8.52 8.22 6.45
CA ASN A 117 7.92 7.53 5.31
C ASN A 117 7.39 6.14 5.71
N LYS A 118 8.15 5.40 6.53
CA LYS A 118 7.73 4.10 7.06
C LYS A 118 6.46 4.22 7.91
N LEU A 119 6.33 5.26 8.73
CA LEU A 119 5.10 5.51 9.49
C LEU A 119 3.92 5.87 8.60
N ASN A 120 4.11 6.71 7.58
CA ASN A 120 3.09 7.02 6.59
C ASN A 120 2.58 5.74 5.89
N ILE A 121 3.48 4.84 5.50
CA ILE A 121 3.10 3.56 4.88
C ILE A 121 2.26 2.71 5.85
N ARG A 122 2.66 2.61 7.13
CA ARG A 122 1.92 1.87 8.15
C ARG A 122 0.51 2.47 8.37
N LEU A 123 0.42 3.79 8.51
CA LEU A 123 -0.86 4.47 8.70
C LEU A 123 -1.78 4.31 7.49
N ASN A 124 -1.25 4.44 6.26
CA ASN A 124 -2.01 4.25 5.03
C ASN A 124 -2.57 2.82 4.89
N ARG A 125 -1.83 1.81 5.35
CA ARG A 125 -2.29 0.42 5.36
C ARG A 125 -3.55 0.22 6.20
N ILE A 126 -3.67 0.97 7.30
CA ILE A 126 -4.84 0.94 8.18
C ILE A 126 -5.97 1.79 7.60
N ASN A 127 -5.64 2.97 7.08
CA ASN A 127 -6.61 3.93 6.56
C ASN A 127 -7.41 3.40 5.37
N GLY A 128 -6.79 2.62 4.47
CA GLY A 128 -7.45 2.10 3.27
C GLY A 128 -8.67 1.21 3.58
N PRO A 129 -8.52 0.12 4.36
CA PRO A 129 -9.64 -0.72 4.80
C PRO A 129 -10.69 0.07 5.60
N LEU A 130 -10.26 0.98 6.48
CA LEU A 130 -11.17 1.78 7.29
C LEU A 130 -12.06 2.69 6.43
N GLN A 131 -11.47 3.39 5.46
CA GLN A 131 -12.22 4.25 4.55
C GLN A 131 -13.23 3.45 3.71
N LYS A 132 -12.85 2.23 3.31
CA LYS A 132 -13.77 1.32 2.62
C LYS A 132 -14.95 0.93 3.52
N ASN A 133 -14.69 0.52 4.76
CA ASN A 133 -15.74 0.19 5.72
C ASN A 133 -16.69 1.38 5.95
N ILE A 134 -16.16 2.59 6.14
CA ILE A 134 -16.97 3.82 6.32
C ILE A 134 -17.89 4.04 5.12
N ASN A 135 -17.35 3.99 3.90
CA ASN A 135 -18.13 4.21 2.68
C ASN A 135 -19.25 3.17 2.51
N GLU A 136 -18.99 1.89 2.83
CA GLU A 136 -20.00 0.82 2.76
C GLU A 136 -21.09 1.01 3.83
N LEU A 137 -20.69 1.35 5.06
CA LEU A 137 -21.62 1.62 6.16
C LEU A 137 -22.49 2.87 5.90
N GLU A 138 -21.93 3.93 5.32
CA GLU A 138 -22.69 5.12 4.90
C GLU A 138 -23.69 4.77 3.78
N ALA A 139 -23.28 4.00 2.78
CA ALA A 139 -24.17 3.56 1.71
C ALA A 139 -25.33 2.69 2.25
N TRP A 140 -25.06 1.81 3.22
CA TRP A 140 -26.11 1.05 3.88
C TRP A 140 -27.00 1.94 4.75
N HIS A 141 -26.44 2.91 5.48
CA HIS A 141 -27.22 3.87 6.25
C HIS A 141 -28.25 4.58 5.37
N ASP A 142 -27.83 5.09 4.21
CA ASP A 142 -28.70 5.77 3.25
C ASP A 142 -29.77 4.83 2.66
N ARG A 143 -29.38 3.60 2.31
CA ARG A 143 -30.31 2.59 1.82
C ARG A 143 -31.39 2.26 2.85
N TRP A 144 -31.01 2.09 4.12
CA TRP A 144 -31.95 1.77 5.20
C TRP A 144 -32.83 2.97 5.58
N ALA A 145 -32.33 4.20 5.47
CA ALA A 145 -33.15 5.40 5.60
C ALA A 145 -34.19 5.51 4.47
N GLU A 146 -33.86 5.07 3.26
CA GLU A 146 -34.83 5.01 2.16
C GLU A 146 -35.87 3.90 2.35
N LEU A 147 -35.48 2.74 2.89
CA LEU A 147 -36.43 1.68 3.27
C LEU A 147 -37.40 2.17 4.34
N GLU A 148 -36.94 2.94 5.33
CA GLU A 148 -37.78 3.55 6.37
C GLU A 148 -38.84 4.47 5.78
N LYS A 149 -38.45 5.36 4.86
CA LYS A 149 -39.40 6.27 4.18
C LYS A 149 -40.45 5.49 3.40
N LYS A 150 -40.06 4.45 2.67
CA LYS A 150 -40.98 3.60 1.91
C LYS A 150 -41.92 2.83 2.82
N LEU A 151 -41.42 2.30 3.94
CA LEU A 151 -42.26 1.62 4.93
C LEU A 151 -43.29 2.60 5.54
N GLN A 152 -42.87 3.82 5.87
CA GLN A 152 -43.79 4.87 6.36
C GLN A 152 -44.87 5.22 5.34
N GLN A 153 -44.54 5.32 4.05
CA GLN A 153 -45.52 5.58 2.99
C GLN A 153 -46.53 4.44 2.82
N ILE A 154 -46.11 3.19 3.01
CA ILE A 154 -47.01 2.03 2.99
C ILE A 154 -47.88 2.02 4.25
N SER A 155 -47.30 2.31 5.43
CA SER A 155 -48.05 2.40 6.69
C SER A 155 -49.17 3.44 6.62
N ILE A 156 -48.88 4.66 6.14
CA ILE A 156 -49.89 5.73 6.02
C ILE A 156 -51.06 5.29 5.14
N ARG A 157 -50.78 4.58 4.03
CA ARG A 157 -51.82 4.07 3.13
C ARG A 157 -52.64 2.97 3.80
N LEU A 158 -51.97 2.00 4.42
CA LEU A 158 -52.63 0.92 5.18
C LEU A 158 -53.52 1.46 6.30
N ASP A 159 -53.04 2.44 7.08
CA ASP A 159 -53.76 3.07 8.18
C ASP A 159 -54.97 3.89 7.69
N SER A 160 -54.92 4.40 6.46
CA SER A 160 -56.03 5.16 5.86
C SER A 160 -57.13 4.28 5.26
N GLU A 161 -56.78 3.06 4.83
CA GLU A 161 -57.69 2.15 4.13
C GLU A 161 -58.22 1.01 4.99
N PHE A 162 -57.52 0.65 6.07
CA PHE A 162 -57.86 -0.47 6.96
C PHE A 162 -57.78 -0.03 8.43
N GLU A 163 -58.60 -0.62 9.31
CA GLU A 163 -58.31 -0.65 10.75
C GLU A 163 -57.11 -1.60 10.95
N SER A 164 -55.94 -1.03 10.70
CA SER A 164 -54.72 -1.68 10.25
C SER A 164 -53.97 -2.45 11.34
N SER A 165 -54.09 -2.02 12.60
CA SER A 165 -53.37 -2.64 13.74
C SER A 165 -53.82 -4.07 14.05
N ASP A 166 -55.10 -4.38 13.83
CA ASP A 166 -55.67 -5.70 14.14
C ASP A 166 -55.62 -6.64 12.93
N THR A 167 -55.50 -6.09 11.72
CA THR A 167 -55.55 -6.84 10.46
C THR A 167 -54.17 -7.36 10.03
N PHE A 168 -53.08 -6.61 10.30
CA PHE A 168 -51.72 -6.96 9.90
C PHE A 168 -50.66 -6.61 10.96
N PRO A 169 -50.70 -7.22 12.16
CA PRO A 169 -49.77 -6.91 13.24
C PRO A 169 -48.29 -7.15 12.85
N GLU A 170 -48.03 -8.12 11.97
CA GLU A 170 -46.70 -8.47 11.46
C GLU A 170 -46.06 -7.36 10.64
N PHE A 171 -46.86 -6.51 9.98
CA PHE A 171 -46.35 -5.37 9.21
C PHE A 171 -45.73 -4.30 10.13
N TYR A 172 -46.32 -4.05 11.30
CA TYR A 172 -45.80 -3.07 12.25
C TYR A 172 -44.47 -3.51 12.88
N LEU A 173 -44.22 -4.82 12.98
CA LEU A 173 -42.93 -5.38 13.40
C LEU A 173 -41.79 -5.05 12.43
N LEU A 174 -42.08 -4.71 11.16
CA LEU A 174 -41.04 -4.32 10.19
C LEU A 174 -40.35 -3.02 10.59
N THR A 175 -41.02 -2.14 11.32
CA THR A 175 -40.41 -0.93 11.88
C THR A 175 -39.27 -1.28 12.84
N ASP A 176 -39.45 -2.31 13.66
CA ASP A 176 -38.41 -2.79 14.58
C ASP A 176 -37.24 -3.40 13.83
N ILE A 177 -37.49 -4.10 12.72
CA ILE A 177 -36.43 -4.64 11.87
C ILE A 177 -35.61 -3.50 11.25
N ILE A 178 -36.26 -2.45 10.72
CA ILE A 178 -35.59 -1.23 10.23
C ILE A 178 -34.74 -0.60 11.33
N ASN A 179 -35.31 -0.43 12.52
CA ASN A 179 -34.61 0.15 13.66
C ASN A 179 -33.40 -0.68 14.08
N ASN A 180 -33.50 -2.01 14.05
CA ASN A 180 -32.39 -2.91 14.37
C ASN A 180 -31.28 -2.83 13.34
N GLY A 181 -31.59 -2.83 12.04
CA GLY A 181 -30.57 -2.66 10.99
C GLY A 181 -29.87 -1.30 11.08
N LYS A 182 -30.62 -0.21 11.26
CA LYS A 182 -30.05 1.13 11.47
C LYS A 182 -29.17 1.21 12.71
N LYS A 183 -29.60 0.61 13.83
CA LYS A 183 -28.77 0.53 15.06
C LYS A 183 -27.48 -0.21 14.82
N LEU A 184 -27.53 -1.34 14.10
CA LEU A 184 -26.36 -2.14 13.76
C LEU A 184 -25.38 -1.34 12.88
N ILE A 185 -25.86 -0.71 11.82
CA ILE A 185 -25.05 0.16 10.95
C ILE A 185 -24.43 1.29 11.76
N ASN A 186 -25.21 2.00 12.57
CA ASN A 186 -24.72 3.14 13.35
C ASN A 186 -23.68 2.75 14.40
N PHE A 187 -23.82 1.57 15.00
CA PHE A 187 -22.85 1.04 15.95
C PHE A 187 -21.48 0.87 15.28
N HIS A 188 -21.43 0.18 14.13
CA HIS A 188 -20.19 -0.03 13.39
C HIS A 188 -19.66 1.26 12.76
N LEU A 189 -20.52 2.10 12.19
CA LEU A 189 -20.13 3.37 11.59
C LEU A 189 -19.47 4.28 12.62
N ARG A 190 -20.05 4.40 13.83
CA ARG A 190 -19.46 5.19 14.91
C ARG A 190 -18.07 4.68 15.32
N ALA A 191 -17.89 3.37 15.44
CA ALA A 191 -16.60 2.78 15.77
C ALA A 191 -15.55 3.09 14.68
N ASN A 192 -15.90 2.94 13.41
CA ASN A 192 -15.01 3.24 12.29
C ASN A 192 -14.68 4.75 12.21
N LEU A 193 -15.65 5.63 12.43
CA LEU A 193 -15.43 7.09 12.43
C LEU A 193 -14.52 7.54 13.59
N LEU A 194 -14.64 6.93 14.77
CA LEU A 194 -13.73 7.19 15.89
C LEU A 194 -12.30 6.78 15.56
N ALA A 195 -12.11 5.60 14.96
CA ALA A 195 -10.80 5.17 14.46
C ALA A 195 -10.27 6.15 13.39
N GLY A 196 -11.13 6.63 12.50
CA GLY A 196 -10.76 7.61 11.46
C GLY A 196 -10.31 8.94 12.05
N HIS A 197 -10.93 9.37 13.14
CA HIS A 197 -10.51 10.55 13.87
C HIS A 197 -9.11 10.41 14.48
N GLU A 198 -8.79 9.26 15.07
CA GLU A 198 -7.46 8.98 15.62
C GLU A 198 -6.38 8.91 14.51
N ILE A 199 -6.70 8.30 13.36
CA ILE A 199 -5.82 8.35 12.18
C ILE A 199 -5.55 9.81 11.78
N GLY A 200 -6.58 10.66 11.74
CA GLY A 200 -6.42 12.07 11.40
C GLY A 200 -5.48 12.83 12.35
N LYS A 201 -5.54 12.54 13.66
CA LYS A 201 -4.61 13.12 14.65
C LYS A 201 -3.18 12.67 14.39
N ILE A 202 -2.95 11.38 14.22
CA ILE A 202 -1.62 10.82 13.94
C ILE A 202 -1.07 11.37 12.63
N GLN A 203 -1.88 11.42 11.57
CA GLN A 203 -1.50 11.95 10.26
C GLN A 203 -1.07 13.42 10.34
N THR A 204 -1.74 14.23 11.18
CA THR A 204 -1.36 15.62 11.41
C THR A 204 0.03 15.73 12.06
N ARG A 205 0.32 14.87 13.04
CA ARG A 205 1.64 14.82 13.69
C ARG A 205 2.73 14.38 12.71
N ILE A 206 2.48 13.33 11.92
CA ILE A 206 3.40 12.87 10.88
C ILE A 206 3.65 13.95 9.83
N TYR A 207 2.61 14.69 9.41
CA TYR A 207 2.76 15.80 8.49
C TYR A 207 3.65 16.92 9.08
N SER A 208 3.45 17.26 10.35
CA SER A 208 4.31 18.22 11.05
C SER A 208 5.77 17.76 11.09
N LEU A 209 6.02 16.47 11.30
CA LEU A 209 7.37 15.90 11.25
C LEU A 209 7.98 15.98 9.84
N SER A 210 7.19 15.73 8.80
CA SER A 210 7.64 15.91 7.40
C SER A 210 8.07 17.35 7.14
N VAL A 211 7.28 18.33 7.58
CA VAL A 211 7.63 19.76 7.44
C VAL A 211 8.94 20.08 8.17
N ILE A 212 9.19 19.48 9.33
CA ILE A 212 10.47 19.63 10.04
C ILE A 212 11.62 19.00 9.25
N GLY A 213 11.42 17.84 8.64
CA GLY A 213 12.42 17.21 7.76
C GLY A 213 12.82 18.13 6.60
N ASP A 214 11.83 18.69 5.90
CA ASP A 214 12.03 19.64 4.80
C ASP A 214 12.79 20.90 5.27
N GLU A 215 12.46 21.40 6.47
CA GLU A 215 13.15 22.54 7.07
C GLU A 215 14.63 22.25 7.34
N LEU A 216 14.94 21.08 7.92
CA LEU A 216 16.30 20.63 8.19
C LEU A 216 17.13 20.51 6.90
N ILE A 217 16.54 19.99 5.81
CA ILE A 217 17.21 19.93 4.49
C ILE A 217 17.51 21.34 3.98
N ARG A 218 16.54 22.25 4.08
CA ARG A 218 16.69 23.63 3.62
C ARG A 218 17.77 24.37 4.41
N GLU A 219 17.86 24.15 5.72
CA GLU A 219 18.88 24.76 6.58
C GLU A 219 20.27 24.21 6.27
N MET A 220 20.40 22.89 6.06
CA MET A 220 21.64 22.25 5.63
C MET A 220 22.12 22.81 4.28
N THR A 221 21.25 22.86 3.27
CA THR A 221 21.58 23.38 1.95
C THR A 221 21.87 24.88 1.96
N ALA A 222 21.20 25.68 2.80
CA ALA A 222 21.53 27.08 3.01
C ALA A 222 22.92 27.28 3.62
N THR A 223 23.31 26.43 4.57
CA THR A 223 24.63 26.46 5.21
C THR A 223 25.73 26.07 4.22
N GLU A 224 25.49 25.07 3.37
CA GLU A 224 26.41 24.67 2.31
C GLU A 224 26.55 25.73 1.20
N THR A 225 25.45 26.38 0.81
CA THR A 225 25.46 27.39 -0.27
C THR A 225 26.06 28.74 0.14
N GLN A 226 26.02 29.09 1.44
CA GLN A 226 26.76 30.25 1.97
C GLN A 226 28.28 30.03 2.00
N GLN A 227 28.74 28.78 1.95
CA GLN A 227 30.12 28.45 1.63
C GLN A 227 30.26 28.40 0.11
N THR A 228 30.59 29.52 -0.53
CA THR A 228 30.90 29.54 -1.97
C THR A 228 32.05 28.58 -2.25
N SER A 229 31.70 27.37 -2.66
CA SER A 229 32.63 26.29 -2.94
C SER A 229 33.41 26.67 -4.20
N PRO A 230 34.72 26.92 -4.09
CA PRO A 230 35.54 27.26 -5.24
C PRO A 230 35.59 26.04 -6.18
N SER A 231 35.85 26.28 -7.46
CA SER A 231 35.87 25.23 -8.49
C SER A 231 36.62 23.99 -8.00
N MET A 232 36.07 22.78 -8.22
CA MET A 232 36.69 21.49 -7.83
C MET A 232 38.12 21.31 -8.36
N LEU A 233 38.51 22.08 -9.37
CA LEU A 233 39.86 22.08 -9.97
C LEU A 233 40.78 23.18 -9.45
N SER A 234 40.30 24.03 -8.54
CA SER A 234 41.08 25.12 -7.96
C SER A 234 41.86 24.67 -6.73
N ALA A 235 43.03 25.26 -6.52
CA ALA A 235 43.81 25.04 -5.30
C ALA A 235 43.05 25.49 -4.04
N ASP A 236 42.10 26.42 -4.18
CA ASP A 236 41.28 26.92 -3.07
C ASP A 236 40.23 25.89 -2.62
N PHE A 237 39.76 25.01 -3.52
CA PHE A 237 38.89 23.87 -3.16
C PHE A 237 39.62 22.90 -2.22
N TYR A 238 40.83 22.51 -2.58
CA TYR A 238 41.64 21.63 -1.73
C TYR A 238 42.13 22.29 -0.43
N ARG A 239 42.13 23.62 -0.35
CA ARG A 239 42.40 24.37 0.89
C ARG A 239 41.17 24.46 1.81
N GLN A 240 39.96 24.46 1.25
CA GLN A 240 38.71 24.45 2.03
C GLN A 240 38.33 23.06 2.56
N VAL A 241 38.92 21.98 2.02
CA VAL A 241 38.87 20.66 2.64
C VAL A 241 39.71 20.70 3.93
N ASP A 242 39.12 21.27 4.98
CA ASP A 242 39.74 21.40 6.29
C ASP A 242 39.91 20.00 6.92
N ARG A 243 40.99 19.84 7.68
CA ARG A 243 41.31 18.60 8.40
C ARG A 243 40.17 18.23 9.35
N ALA A 244 39.46 19.24 9.87
CA ALA A 244 38.25 19.08 10.67
C ALA A 244 37.09 18.43 9.88
N ASN A 245 36.81 18.88 8.66
CA ASN A 245 35.74 18.31 7.82
C ASN A 245 36.06 16.88 7.37
N ILE A 246 37.33 16.60 7.04
CA ILE A 246 37.79 15.22 6.79
C ILE A 246 37.62 14.35 8.04
N GLN A 247 37.96 14.87 9.21
CA GLN A 247 37.86 14.15 10.48
C GLN A 247 36.40 13.87 10.86
N THR A 248 35.50 14.83 10.66
CA THR A 248 34.05 14.66 10.83
C THR A 248 33.49 13.65 9.83
N GLY A 249 33.89 13.72 8.55
CA GLY A 249 33.52 12.72 7.54
C GLY A 249 33.99 11.31 7.92
N LEU A 250 35.22 11.16 8.40
CA LEU A 250 35.76 9.90 8.91
C LEU A 250 35.01 9.39 10.16
N GLN A 251 34.62 10.28 11.06
CA GLN A 251 33.81 9.93 12.22
C GLN A 251 32.41 9.46 11.80
N ASN A 252 31.80 10.11 10.82
CA ASN A 252 30.51 9.73 10.27
C ASN A 252 30.57 8.36 9.58
N VAL A 253 31.60 8.10 8.76
CA VAL A 253 31.83 6.78 8.16
C VAL A 253 32.04 5.71 9.23
N LYS A 254 32.79 6.03 10.29
CA LYS A 254 33.02 5.10 11.40
C LYS A 254 31.74 4.80 12.16
N LEU A 255 30.90 5.80 12.38
CA LEU A 255 29.60 5.65 13.06
C LEU A 255 28.63 4.84 12.20
N PHE A 256 28.56 5.12 10.89
CA PHE A 256 27.83 4.32 9.92
C PHE A 256 28.28 2.86 9.95
N LEU A 257 29.57 2.58 9.78
CA LEU A 257 30.11 1.20 9.82
C LEU A 257 29.81 0.49 11.15
N LYS A 258 29.90 1.20 12.27
CA LYS A 258 29.59 0.64 13.59
C LYS A 258 28.11 0.26 13.70
N ASN A 259 27.22 1.15 13.25
CA ASN A 259 25.77 0.89 13.23
C ASN A 259 25.43 -0.28 12.31
N GLN A 260 26.02 -0.32 11.10
CA GLN A 260 25.81 -1.44 10.18
C GLN A 260 26.31 -2.77 10.74
N LEU A 261 27.44 -2.77 11.46
CA LEU A 261 27.95 -3.98 12.11
C LEU A 261 27.00 -4.46 13.21
N THR A 262 26.49 -3.55 14.04
CA THR A 262 25.52 -3.87 15.09
C THR A 262 24.24 -4.44 14.50
N HIS A 263 23.70 -3.84 13.44
CA HIS A 263 22.52 -4.35 12.74
C HIS A 263 22.78 -5.67 12.02
N GLY A 264 23.97 -5.87 11.46
CA GLY A 264 24.41 -7.13 10.85
C GLY A 264 24.45 -8.28 11.85
N ILE A 265 24.92 -8.02 13.08
CA ILE A 265 24.95 -9.00 14.16
C ILE A 265 23.54 -9.33 14.64
N GLN A 266 22.67 -8.34 14.78
CA GLN A 266 21.27 -8.54 15.15
C GLN A 266 20.50 -9.36 14.10
N ASN A 267 20.83 -9.17 12.81
CA ASN A 267 20.18 -9.83 11.68
C ASN A 267 21.04 -10.94 11.06
N LEU A 268 21.85 -11.64 11.87
CA LEU A 268 22.82 -12.64 11.39
C LEU A 268 22.19 -13.75 10.54
N ARG A 269 20.92 -14.09 10.81
CA ARG A 269 20.17 -15.08 10.02
C ARG A 269 20.05 -14.67 8.56
N PHE A 270 19.71 -13.41 8.28
CA PHE A 270 19.57 -12.91 6.91
C PHE A 270 20.93 -12.85 6.20
N VAL A 271 21.98 -12.41 6.89
CA VAL A 271 23.35 -12.38 6.35
C VAL A 271 23.82 -13.81 6.00
N ALA A 272 23.59 -14.76 6.90
CA ALA A 272 23.98 -16.16 6.70
C ALA A 272 23.23 -16.79 5.51
N ILE A 273 21.93 -16.56 5.39
CA ILE A 273 21.13 -17.02 4.24
C ILE A 273 21.66 -16.42 2.94
N GLY A 274 21.92 -15.09 2.91
CA GLY A 274 22.50 -14.43 1.73
C GLY A 274 23.84 -15.02 1.32
N LEU A 275 24.75 -15.24 2.28
CA LEU A 275 26.04 -15.88 2.03
C LEU A 275 25.89 -17.31 1.51
N LEU A 276 24.96 -18.10 2.06
CA LEU A 276 24.68 -19.45 1.58
C LEU A 276 24.17 -19.45 0.13
N VAL A 277 23.29 -18.51 -0.23
CA VAL A 277 22.80 -18.37 -1.61
C VAL A 277 23.95 -17.98 -2.55
N ILE A 278 24.79 -17.02 -2.16
CA ILE A 278 25.96 -16.62 -2.95
C ILE A 278 26.91 -17.82 -3.15
N LEU A 279 27.23 -18.58 -2.09
CA LEU A 279 28.04 -19.80 -2.17
C LEU A 279 27.39 -20.85 -3.09
N GLY A 280 26.08 -21.04 -2.96
CA GLY A 280 25.28 -21.92 -3.80
C GLY A 280 25.32 -21.53 -5.28
N LEU A 281 25.44 -20.23 -5.61
CA LEU A 281 25.61 -19.73 -6.97
C LEU A 281 27.05 -19.86 -7.49
N VAL A 282 28.07 -19.74 -6.63
CA VAL A 282 29.49 -19.88 -7.02
C VAL A 282 29.76 -21.28 -7.61
N ILE A 283 29.18 -22.33 -7.02
CA ILE A 283 29.39 -23.72 -7.45
C ILE A 283 28.97 -23.95 -8.92
N PRO A 284 27.71 -23.73 -9.35
CA PRO A 284 27.28 -23.94 -10.72
C PRO A 284 27.99 -23.01 -11.70
N ILE A 285 28.29 -21.76 -11.31
CA ILE A 285 29.04 -20.83 -12.19
C ILE A 285 30.46 -21.35 -12.41
N SER A 286 31.13 -21.86 -11.37
CA SER A 286 32.46 -22.45 -11.51
C SER A 286 32.48 -23.70 -12.38
N MET A 287 31.43 -24.54 -12.30
CA MET A 287 31.26 -25.71 -13.17
C MET A 287 30.98 -25.30 -14.61
N SER A 288 30.23 -24.21 -14.82
CA SER A 288 29.92 -23.68 -16.16
C SER A 288 31.18 -23.32 -16.95
N ARG A 289 32.29 -22.98 -16.29
CA ARG A 289 33.58 -22.70 -16.94
C ARG A 289 34.06 -23.84 -17.85
N LYS A 290 33.75 -25.09 -17.52
CA LYS A 290 34.12 -26.27 -18.33
C LYS A 290 33.24 -26.43 -19.58
N LEU A 291 32.06 -25.81 -19.59
CA LEU A 291 31.04 -25.97 -20.64
C LEU A 291 31.03 -24.80 -21.63
N VAL A 292 31.74 -23.73 -21.34
CA VAL A 292 31.65 -22.46 -22.07
C VAL A 292 32.81 -22.32 -23.04
N LYS A 293 32.48 -22.08 -24.32
CA LYS A 293 33.47 -21.83 -25.37
C LYS A 293 34.27 -20.56 -25.07
N PRO A 294 35.59 -20.53 -25.33
CA PRO A 294 36.48 -19.42 -24.95
C PRO A 294 36.15 -18.09 -25.63
N PHE A 295 35.48 -18.10 -26.79
CA PHE A 295 35.06 -16.89 -27.51
C PHE A 295 33.64 -16.41 -27.14
N SER A 296 32.98 -17.06 -26.19
CA SER A 296 31.66 -16.62 -25.72
C SER A 296 31.80 -15.42 -24.78
N THR A 297 30.90 -14.45 -24.89
CA THR A 297 30.74 -13.34 -23.93
C THR A 297 30.52 -13.85 -22.50
N TRP A 298 29.98 -15.07 -22.35
CA TRP A 298 29.78 -15.73 -21.07
C TRP A 298 31.08 -16.24 -20.42
N SER A 299 32.17 -16.37 -21.17
CA SER A 299 33.46 -16.84 -20.64
C SER A 299 33.98 -15.92 -19.53
N SER A 300 33.77 -14.62 -19.68
CA SER A 300 34.14 -13.59 -18.70
C SER A 300 33.42 -13.72 -17.36
N PHE A 301 32.14 -14.10 -17.38
CA PHE A 301 31.34 -14.36 -16.19
C PHE A 301 31.73 -15.70 -15.53
N ALA A 302 31.95 -16.74 -16.34
CA ALA A 302 32.35 -18.06 -15.83
C ALA A 302 33.78 -18.08 -15.25
N ASN A 303 34.68 -17.21 -15.73
CA ASN A 303 36.05 -17.08 -15.23
C ASN A 303 36.14 -16.35 -13.88
N ARG A 304 35.07 -15.67 -13.44
CA ARG A 304 35.04 -14.90 -12.19
C ARG A 304 33.79 -15.27 -11.37
N PRO A 305 33.71 -16.51 -10.86
CA PRO A 305 32.48 -17.06 -10.30
C PRO A 305 31.96 -16.31 -9.07
N VAL A 306 32.85 -15.75 -8.25
CA VAL A 306 32.49 -14.95 -7.06
C VAL A 306 31.91 -13.59 -7.45
N ALA A 307 32.49 -12.89 -8.41
CA ALA A 307 31.95 -11.61 -8.88
C ALA A 307 30.59 -11.83 -9.55
N THR A 308 30.48 -12.86 -10.40
CA THR A 308 29.22 -13.20 -11.08
C THR A 308 28.13 -13.60 -10.09
N SER A 309 28.43 -14.40 -9.07
CA SER A 309 27.44 -14.76 -8.05
C SER A 309 26.97 -13.55 -7.26
N LEU A 310 27.89 -12.66 -6.85
CA LEU A 310 27.55 -11.40 -6.18
C LEU A 310 26.67 -10.51 -7.06
N PHE A 311 27.00 -10.37 -8.34
CA PHE A 311 26.22 -9.58 -9.29
C PHE A 311 24.78 -10.11 -9.44
N VAL A 312 24.64 -11.42 -9.70
CA VAL A 312 23.34 -12.07 -9.89
C VAL A 312 22.51 -12.01 -8.61
N PHE A 313 23.13 -12.26 -7.46
CA PHE A 313 22.45 -12.19 -6.17
C PHE A 313 21.97 -10.76 -5.87
N CYS A 314 22.83 -9.75 -5.96
CA CYS A 314 22.45 -8.37 -5.65
C CYS A 314 21.38 -7.85 -6.62
N LEU A 315 21.52 -8.11 -7.92
CA LEU A 315 20.53 -7.68 -8.92
C LEU A 315 19.16 -8.36 -8.71
N GLY A 316 19.17 -9.67 -8.46
CA GLY A 316 17.96 -10.43 -8.19
C GLY A 316 17.29 -10.00 -6.88
N PHE A 317 18.09 -9.72 -5.84
CA PHE A 317 17.60 -9.26 -4.56
C PHE A 317 16.98 -7.86 -4.67
N ILE A 318 17.65 -6.90 -5.32
CA ILE A 318 17.11 -5.56 -5.56
C ILE A 318 15.80 -5.63 -6.38
N SER A 319 15.76 -6.48 -7.40
CA SER A 319 14.54 -6.68 -8.20
C SER A 319 13.40 -7.25 -7.36
N TYR A 320 13.72 -8.21 -6.48
CA TYR A 320 12.75 -8.81 -5.57
C TYR A 320 12.23 -7.82 -4.53
N THR A 321 13.07 -7.00 -3.92
CA THR A 321 12.64 -5.97 -2.95
C THR A 321 11.82 -4.87 -3.61
N THR A 322 12.16 -4.49 -4.86
CA THR A 322 11.38 -3.49 -5.62
C THR A 322 9.96 -3.98 -5.95
N VAL A 323 9.79 -5.28 -6.20
CA VAL A 323 8.50 -5.87 -6.60
C VAL A 323 7.70 -6.39 -5.41
N SER A 324 8.36 -6.83 -4.34
CA SER A 324 7.71 -7.38 -3.15
C SER A 324 7.69 -6.36 -2.00
N THR A 325 6.51 -5.83 -1.70
CA THR A 325 6.24 -4.97 -0.53
C THR A 325 6.32 -5.70 0.82
N PHE A 326 6.75 -6.97 0.84
CA PHE A 326 6.68 -7.87 2.00
C PHE A 326 7.96 -7.97 2.82
N VAL A 327 9.12 -7.54 2.30
CA VAL A 327 10.39 -7.63 3.05
C VAL A 327 10.75 -6.29 3.65
N ALA A 328 10.42 -6.11 4.93
CA ALA A 328 10.93 -5.00 5.73
C ALA A 328 12.41 -5.27 6.06
N LEU A 329 13.31 -4.90 5.15
CA LEU A 329 14.74 -4.87 5.43
C LEU A 329 15.05 -3.87 6.56
N PRO A 330 16.09 -4.12 7.37
CA PRO A 330 16.61 -3.10 8.26
C PRO A 330 16.99 -1.85 7.47
N GLN A 331 16.79 -0.69 8.09
CA GLN A 331 17.09 0.62 7.49
C GLN A 331 18.55 0.64 6.99
N ASP A 332 18.77 1.17 5.78
CA ASP A 332 20.07 1.29 5.07
C ASP A 332 20.63 0.02 4.39
N TRP A 333 19.98 -1.14 4.53
CA TRP A 333 20.46 -2.37 3.88
C TRP A 333 20.27 -2.36 2.37
N GLU A 334 19.32 -1.59 1.86
CA GLU A 334 19.18 -1.35 0.43
C GLU A 334 20.46 -0.71 -0.13
N THR A 335 20.96 0.33 0.52
CA THR A 335 22.22 1.03 0.19
C THR A 335 23.42 0.08 0.28
N LEU A 336 23.46 -0.75 1.33
CA LEU A 336 24.55 -1.71 1.58
C LEU A 336 24.71 -2.75 0.47
N ILE A 337 23.61 -3.14 -0.19
CA ILE A 337 23.61 -4.13 -1.27
C ILE A 337 24.17 -3.56 -2.58
N TYR A 338 24.11 -2.24 -2.78
CA TYR A 338 24.72 -1.61 -3.95
C TYR A 338 26.25 -1.65 -3.93
N LEU A 339 26.88 -1.71 -2.75
CA LEU A 339 28.34 -1.75 -2.64
C LEU A 339 28.98 -3.04 -3.23
N PRO A 340 28.56 -4.26 -2.85
CA PRO A 340 29.02 -5.48 -3.52
C PRO A 340 28.61 -5.55 -4.99
N LEU A 341 27.49 -4.92 -5.38
CA LEU A 341 27.10 -4.79 -6.78
C LEU A 341 28.10 -3.93 -7.57
N PHE A 342 28.45 -2.74 -7.08
CA PHE A 342 29.44 -1.85 -7.72
C PHE A 342 30.82 -2.50 -7.77
N LEU A 343 31.25 -3.18 -6.70
CA LEU A 343 32.50 -3.94 -6.71
C LEU A 343 32.50 -5.03 -7.78
N SER A 344 31.38 -5.74 -7.95
CA SER A 344 31.26 -6.76 -8.98
C SER A 344 31.33 -6.17 -10.39
N VAL A 345 30.62 -5.06 -10.65
CA VAL A 345 30.69 -4.34 -11.94
C VAL A 345 32.11 -3.80 -12.19
N ALA A 346 32.78 -3.27 -11.17
CA ALA A 346 34.16 -2.80 -11.26
C ALA A 346 35.15 -3.93 -11.58
N VAL A 347 34.87 -5.16 -11.16
CA VAL A 347 35.62 -6.32 -11.61
C VAL A 347 35.36 -6.51 -13.11
N PHE A 348 34.10 -6.52 -13.58
CA PHE A 348 33.75 -6.72 -14.99
C PHE A 348 34.18 -5.60 -15.96
N SER A 349 34.61 -4.44 -15.46
CA SER A 349 35.06 -3.31 -16.28
C SER A 349 36.11 -3.67 -17.34
N ASP A 350 36.97 -4.66 -17.05
CA ASP A 350 38.02 -5.12 -17.97
C ASP A 350 37.46 -5.67 -19.29
N ASN A 351 36.22 -6.17 -19.29
CA ASN A 351 35.58 -6.73 -20.47
C ASN A 351 34.74 -5.71 -21.24
N ILE A 352 34.43 -4.57 -20.61
CA ILE A 352 33.59 -3.51 -21.17
C ILE A 352 34.45 -2.44 -21.82
N CYS A 353 35.58 -2.10 -21.20
CA CYS A 353 36.50 -1.08 -21.68
C CYS A 353 37.54 -1.68 -22.64
N SER A 354 37.75 -1.05 -23.80
CA SER A 354 38.74 -1.49 -24.78
C SER A 354 40.18 -1.08 -24.44
N THR A 355 40.35 -0.07 -23.58
CA THR A 355 41.66 0.48 -23.23
C THR A 355 41.89 0.53 -21.71
N ARG A 356 43.15 0.34 -21.30
CA ARG A 356 43.54 0.26 -19.88
C ARG A 356 43.22 1.52 -19.07
N TRP A 357 43.28 2.70 -19.68
CA TRP A 357 42.97 3.95 -18.97
C TRP A 357 41.47 4.09 -18.70
N GLN A 358 40.60 3.66 -19.65
CA GLN A 358 39.15 3.64 -19.47
C GLN A 358 38.75 2.69 -18.34
N THR A 359 39.39 1.52 -18.26
CA THR A 359 39.17 0.57 -17.17
C THR A 359 39.52 1.17 -15.81
N ILE A 360 40.66 1.85 -15.69
CA ILE A 360 41.10 2.49 -14.44
C ILE A 360 40.12 3.59 -14.05
N LEU A 361 39.75 4.45 -15.00
CA LEU A 361 38.82 5.55 -14.77
C LEU A 361 37.43 5.03 -14.36
N LEU A 362 36.89 4.02 -15.04
CA LEU A 362 35.60 3.43 -14.71
C LEU A 362 35.61 2.79 -13.31
N ARG A 363 36.70 2.12 -12.92
CA ARG A 363 36.83 1.57 -11.56
C ARG A 363 36.87 2.66 -10.49
N GLN A 364 37.63 3.72 -10.72
CA GLN A 364 37.70 4.86 -9.80
C GLN A 364 36.35 5.58 -9.69
N LEU A 365 35.63 5.72 -10.80
CA LEU A 365 34.31 6.34 -10.83
C LEU A 365 33.25 5.47 -10.14
N LEU A 366 33.27 4.15 -10.34
CA LEU A 366 32.38 3.21 -9.62
C LEU A 366 32.68 3.17 -8.12
N LEU A 367 33.95 3.25 -7.73
CA LEU A 367 34.34 3.37 -6.32
C LEU A 367 33.87 4.69 -5.73
N TYR A 368 34.03 5.79 -6.45
CA TYR A 368 33.56 7.11 -6.03
C TYR A 368 32.03 7.15 -5.90
N ILE A 369 31.29 6.59 -6.87
CA ILE A 369 29.82 6.45 -6.78
C ILE A 369 29.44 5.58 -5.58
N GLY A 370 30.08 4.42 -5.41
CA GLY A 370 29.79 3.56 -4.25
C GLY A 370 30.06 4.25 -2.92
N LEU A 371 31.10 5.09 -2.85
CA LEU A 371 31.48 5.82 -1.64
C LEU A 371 30.58 7.04 -1.39
N THR A 372 30.11 7.71 -2.44
CA THR A 372 29.13 8.81 -2.34
C THR A 372 27.75 8.29 -1.98
N VAL A 373 27.30 7.16 -2.54
CA VAL A 373 26.04 6.49 -2.17
C VAL A 373 26.06 6.01 -0.71
N MET A 374 27.23 5.74 -0.14
CA MET A 374 27.38 5.40 1.30
C MET A 374 27.43 6.63 2.22
N LEU A 375 27.69 7.82 1.67
CA LEU A 375 27.84 9.08 2.41
C LEU A 375 26.62 10.01 2.27
N ALA A 376 25.81 9.78 1.24
CA ALA A 376 24.46 10.29 1.08
C ALA A 376 23.49 9.45 1.90
#